data_AF-A0A377LZJ2-F1
#
_entry.id   AF-A0A377LZJ2-F1
#
_cell.length_a   1.000
_cell.length_b   1.000
_cell.length_c   1.000
_cell.angle_alpha   90.00
_cell.angle_beta   90.00
_cell.angle_gamma   90.00
#
_symmetry.space_group_name_H-M   'P 1'
#
loop_
_entity.id
_entity.type
_entity.pdbx_description
1 polymer ?
#
loop_
_entity_poly.entity_id
_entity_poly.type
_entity_poly.pdbx_seq_one_letter_code
_entity_poly.pdbx_strand_id
1 'polypeptide(L)'
;MTPFSDLDIDLILTLDALLTDRNITHAAARLGVSQPALSARLRACVPFFGEPLFIPSPHGRGVLPTPRAEALRPQVAAVLRGISAMLAPTGLTPARAIARSSLPCMKTRP
;
A
#
# COMPACT_ATOMS: atom_id res chain seq x y z
N MET A 1 -7.95 17.25 18.48
CA MET A 1 -8.78 17.01 17.28
C MET A 1 -7.82 16.61 16.17
N THR A 2 -7.77 15.34 15.79
CA THR A 2 -6.86 14.86 14.74
C THR A 2 -7.36 15.40 13.39
N PRO A 3 -6.58 16.23 12.67
CA PRO A 3 -7.03 16.86 11.43
C PRO A 3 -6.96 15.83 10.29
N PHE A 4 -7.89 14.89 10.27
CA PHE A 4 -8.05 13.96 9.13
C PHE A 4 -8.44 14.71 7.84
N SER A 5 -8.96 15.93 7.95
CA SER A 5 -9.38 16.77 6.82
C SER A 5 -8.25 17.15 5.86
N ASP A 6 -7.00 17.18 6.34
CA ASP A 6 -5.83 17.56 5.54
C ASP A 6 -4.97 16.35 5.13
N LEU A 7 -5.39 15.13 5.50
CA LEU A 7 -4.63 13.91 5.22
C LEU A 7 -5.02 13.33 3.85
N ASP A 8 -4.20 13.59 2.83
CA ASP A 8 -4.36 13.01 1.51
C ASP A 8 -3.87 11.55 1.44
N ILE A 9 -4.58 10.72 0.65
CA ILE A 9 -4.17 9.33 0.36
C ILE A 9 -2.75 9.25 -0.26
N ASP A 10 -2.36 10.31 -0.98
CA ASP A 10 -1.03 10.48 -1.55
C ASP A 10 0.08 10.39 -0.49
N LEU A 11 -0.19 10.82 0.75
CA LEU A 11 0.76 10.70 1.86
C LEU A 11 0.97 9.23 2.24
N ILE A 12 -0.12 8.45 2.35
CA ILE A 12 -0.05 7.01 2.67
C ILE A 12 0.68 6.23 1.55
N LEU A 13 0.39 6.55 0.29
CA LEU A 13 1.09 5.97 -0.86
C LEU A 13 2.58 6.33 -0.88
N THR A 14 2.91 7.58 -0.53
CA THR A 14 4.31 8.04 -0.42
C THR A 14 5.05 7.29 0.69
N LEU A 15 4.43 7.07 1.84
CA LEU A 15 5.00 6.27 2.92
C LEU A 15 5.26 4.82 2.49
N ASP A 16 4.28 4.16 1.87
CA ASP A 16 4.45 2.78 1.40
C ASP A 16 5.57 2.63 0.37
N ALA A 17 5.62 3.54 -0.61
CA ALA A 17 6.64 3.53 -1.64
C ALA A 17 8.05 3.71 -1.05
N LEU A 18 8.23 4.64 -0.12
CA LEU A 18 9.55 4.90 0.48
C LEU A 18 9.96 3.85 1.52
N LEU A 19 9.01 3.26 2.24
CA LEU A 19 9.28 2.11 3.12
C LEU A 19 9.73 0.90 2.31
N THR A 20 9.25 0.76 1.06
CA THR A 20 9.63 -0.33 0.14
C THR A 20 10.96 -0.05 -0.56
N ASP A 21 11.06 1.08 -1.24
CA ASP A 21 12.14 1.33 -2.20
C ASP A 21 13.37 1.97 -1.54
N ARG A 22 13.20 2.63 -0.38
CA ARG A 22 14.26 3.37 0.35
C ARG A 22 15.05 4.36 -0.53
N ASN A 23 14.43 4.81 -1.61
CA ASN A 23 15.02 5.70 -2.60
C ASN A 23 13.94 6.59 -3.22
N ILE A 24 14.10 7.91 -3.09
CA ILE A 24 13.16 8.92 -3.61
C ILE A 24 12.94 8.77 -5.12
N THR A 25 13.98 8.44 -5.88
CA THR A 25 13.88 8.29 -7.35
C THR A 25 13.00 7.11 -7.72
N HIS A 26 13.22 5.95 -7.09
CA HIS A 26 12.43 4.75 -7.36
C HIS A 26 11.00 4.88 -6.85
N ALA A 27 10.82 5.44 -5.66
CA ALA A 27 9.49 5.69 -5.09
C ALA A 27 8.68 6.68 -5.96
N ALA A 28 9.31 7.75 -6.45
CA ALA A 28 8.66 8.71 -7.35
C ALA A 28 8.25 8.04 -8.67
N ALA A 29 9.14 7.21 -9.25
CA ALA A 29 8.83 6.45 -10.46
C ALA A 29 7.67 5.46 -10.23
N ARG A 30 7.66 4.74 -9.11
CA ARG A 30 6.58 3.80 -8.73
C ARG A 30 5.23 4.49 -8.60
N LEU A 31 5.22 5.72 -8.09
CA LEU A 31 4.00 6.52 -7.91
C LEU A 31 3.63 7.37 -9.13
N GLY A 32 4.44 7.36 -10.20
CA GLY A 32 4.19 8.16 -11.40
C GLY A 32 4.28 9.68 -11.17
N VAL A 33 5.07 10.12 -10.19
CA VAL A 33 5.24 11.55 -9.85
C VAL A 33 6.69 12.00 -10.02
N SER A 34 6.91 13.30 -10.06
CA SER A 34 8.27 13.86 -10.05
C SER A 34 8.92 13.75 -8.67
N GLN A 35 10.25 13.68 -8.60
CA GLN A 35 10.97 13.69 -7.31
C GLN A 35 10.67 14.93 -6.45
N PRO A 36 10.57 16.16 -7.00
CA PRO A 36 10.16 17.33 -6.23
C PRO A 36 8.75 17.18 -5.63
N ALA A 37 7.81 16.59 -6.37
CA ALA A 37 6.46 16.33 -5.86
C ALA A 37 6.48 15.32 -4.71
N LEU A 38 7.23 14.22 -4.84
CA LEU A 38 7.39 13.24 -3.74
C LEU A 38 8.03 13.89 -2.50
N SER A 39 9.07 14.72 -2.70
CA SER A 39 9.72 15.44 -1.60
C SER A 39 8.79 16.46 -0.94
N ALA A 40 7.91 17.12 -1.69
CA ALA A 40 6.90 18.02 -1.15
C ALA A 40 5.88 17.25 -0.29
N ARG A 41 5.38 16.10 -0.78
CA ARG A 41 4.49 15.21 -0.01
C ARG A 41 5.13 14.75 1.31
N LEU A 42 6.40 14.36 1.30
CA LEU A 42 7.14 14.01 2.51
C LEU A 42 7.22 15.16 3.53
N ARG A 43 7.46 16.39 3.07
CA ARG A 43 7.48 17.58 3.96
C ARG A 43 6.09 17.85 4.53
N ALA A 44 5.05 17.68 3.72
CA ALA A 44 3.67 17.80 4.16
C ALA A 44 3.26 16.73 5.19
N CYS A 45 3.94 15.58 5.26
CA CYS A 45 3.70 14.56 6.30
C CYS A 45 4.15 15.02 7.71
N VAL A 46 5.18 15.86 7.82
CA VAL A 46 5.84 16.17 9.11
C VAL A 46 4.89 16.72 10.18
N PRO A 47 3.97 17.67 9.89
CA PRO A 47 3.02 18.17 10.87
C PRO A 47 2.09 17.10 11.45
N PHE A 48 1.79 16.03 10.71
CA PHE A 48 0.90 14.95 11.16
C PHE A 48 1.60 13.98 12.12
N PHE A 49 2.89 13.75 11.92
CA PHE A 49 3.67 12.79 12.73
C PHE A 49 4.53 13.48 13.81
N GLY A 50 4.67 14.80 13.75
CA GLY A 50 5.49 15.60 14.67
C GLY A 50 7.00 15.50 14.42
N GLU A 51 7.44 14.61 13.52
CA GLU A 51 8.84 14.38 13.21
C GLU A 51 9.04 13.93 11.75
N PRO A 52 10.25 14.10 11.19
CA PRO A 52 10.61 13.51 9.91
C PRO A 52 10.60 11.98 9.97
N LEU A 53 9.91 11.33 9.04
CA LEU A 53 9.84 9.87 8.95
C LEU A 53 11.00 9.25 8.16
N PHE A 54 11.72 10.06 7.38
CA PHE A 54 12.86 9.60 6.59
C PHE A 54 14.02 10.57 6.72
N ILE A 55 15.23 10.03 6.83
CA ILE A 55 16.48 10.77 6.88
C ILE A 55 17.34 10.46 5.65
N PRO A 56 18.17 11.40 5.18
CA PRO A 56 19.13 11.12 4.11
C PRO A 56 20.06 9.97 4.51
N SER A 57 20.35 9.07 3.55
CA SER A 57 21.31 7.99 3.79
C SER A 57 22.73 8.56 3.99
N PRO A 58 23.46 8.14 5.03
CA PRO A 58 24.83 8.61 5.27
C PRO A 58 25.81 8.20 4.16
N HIS A 59 25.44 7.24 3.31
CA HIS A 59 26.26 6.77 2.18
C HIS A 59 25.86 7.44 0.85
N GLY A 60 25.09 8.53 0.93
CA GLY A 60 24.80 9.45 -0.17
C GLY A 60 23.71 9.00 -1.16
N ARG A 61 23.34 7.72 -1.17
CA ARG A 61 22.25 7.23 -2.03
C ARG A 61 21.05 6.79 -1.20
N GLY A 62 19.91 7.42 -1.48
CA GLY A 62 18.61 7.04 -0.93
C GLY A 62 18.27 7.69 0.41
N VAL A 63 17.24 7.15 1.04
CA VAL A 63 16.72 7.60 2.34
C VAL A 63 16.57 6.41 3.27
N LEU A 64 16.77 6.64 4.56
CA LEU A 64 16.56 5.65 5.60
C LEU A 64 15.29 6.00 6.38
N PRO A 65 14.40 5.03 6.62
CA PRO A 65 13.26 5.24 7.51
C PRO A 65 13.74 5.40 8.95
N THR A 66 13.11 6.29 9.70
CA THR A 66 13.31 6.39 11.15
C THR A 66 12.66 5.19 11.86
N PRO A 67 13.00 4.91 13.13
CA PRO A 67 12.34 3.86 13.91
C PRO A 67 10.80 4.03 13.93
N ARG A 68 10.33 5.28 13.97
CA ARG A 68 8.90 5.59 13.87
C ARG A 68 8.33 5.17 12.53
N ALA A 69 8.99 5.50 11.42
CA ALA A 69 8.51 5.12 10.10
C ALA A 69 8.45 3.60 9.90
N GLU A 70 9.46 2.86 10.37
CA GLU A 70 9.42 1.39 10.33
C GLU A 70 8.27 0.84 11.19
N ALA A 71 8.00 1.43 12.35
CA ALA A 71 6.86 1.03 13.19
C ALA A 71 5.49 1.29 12.53
N LEU A 72 5.40 2.26 11.61
CA LEU A 72 4.18 2.56 10.85
C LEU A 72 3.93 1.56 9.71
N ARG A 73 4.94 0.80 9.26
CA ARG A 73 4.85 -0.14 8.13
C ARG A 73 3.64 -1.10 8.19
N PRO A 74 3.35 -1.82 9.29
CA PRO A 74 2.18 -2.68 9.35
C PRO A 74 0.84 -1.90 9.29
N GLN A 75 0.82 -0.68 9.82
CA GLN A 75 -0.37 0.18 9.83
C GLN A 75 -0.67 0.73 8.43
N VAL A 76 0.36 1.22 7.72
CA VAL A 76 0.27 1.65 6.31
C VAL A 76 -0.25 0.51 5.44
N ALA A 77 0.32 -0.69 5.59
CA ALA A 77 -0.13 -1.86 4.84
C ALA A 77 -1.59 -2.24 5.14
N ALA A 78 -2.04 -2.12 6.39
CA ALA A 78 -3.42 -2.38 6.76
C ALA A 78 -4.40 -1.37 6.14
N VAL A 79 -4.07 -0.08 6.16
CA VAL A 79 -4.88 0.98 5.54
C VAL A 79 -5.01 0.74 4.03
N LEU A 80 -3.89 0.49 3.34
CA LEU A 80 -3.92 0.23 1.91
C LEU A 80 -4.72 -1.01 1.56
N ARG A 81 -4.60 -2.10 2.34
CA ARG A 81 -5.46 -3.28 2.17
C ARG A 81 -6.94 -2.98 2.38
N GLY A 82 -7.29 -2.16 3.37
CA GLY A 82 -8.67 -1.74 3.62
C GLY A 82 -9.24 -0.98 2.44
N ILE A 83 -8.49 -0.01 1.90
CA ILE A 83 -8.88 0.76 0.71
C ILE A 83 -9.02 -0.17 -0.50
N SER A 84 -8.06 -1.07 -0.74
CA SER A 84 -8.15 -2.06 -1.83
C SER A 84 -9.38 -2.96 -1.69
N ALA A 85 -9.73 -3.38 -0.48
CA ALA A 85 -10.92 -4.19 -0.23
C ALA A 85 -12.22 -3.41 -0.48
N MET A 86 -12.26 -2.11 -0.17
CA MET A 86 -13.41 -1.25 -0.46
C MET A 86 -13.62 -1.04 -1.97
N LEU A 87 -12.52 -0.99 -2.74
CA LEU A 87 -12.55 -0.83 -4.19
C LEU A 87 -12.72 -2.17 -4.92
N ALA A 88 -12.61 -3.30 -4.22
CA ALA A 88 -12.78 -4.61 -4.82
C ALA A 88 -14.24 -4.77 -5.31
N PRO A 89 -14.46 -5.38 -6.49
CA PRO A 89 -15.81 -5.65 -6.97
C PRO A 89 -16.59 -6.45 -5.93
N THR A 90 -17.72 -5.91 -5.46
CA THR A 90 -18.63 -6.59 -4.51
C THR A 90 -19.39 -7.76 -5.14
N GLY A 91 -19.21 -8.00 -6.44
CA GLY A 91 -19.71 -9.18 -7.12
C GLY A 91 -18.78 -10.36 -6.88
N LEU A 92 -19.16 -11.21 -5.92
CA LEU A 92 -18.89 -12.64 -6.04
C LEU A 92 -19.56 -13.06 -7.36
N THR A 93 -18.82 -12.94 -8.46
CA THR A 93 -19.24 -13.52 -9.73
C THR A 93 -19.10 -15.00 -9.45
N PRO A 94 -20.18 -15.79 -9.35
CA PRO A 94 -20.01 -17.22 -9.32
C PRO A 94 -19.38 -17.55 -10.66
N ALA A 95 -18.05 -17.72 -10.67
CA ALA A 95 -17.34 -18.27 -11.80
C ALA A 95 -18.01 -19.61 -12.04
N ARG A 96 -18.91 -19.60 -13.02
CA ARG A 96 -19.80 -20.66 -13.47
C ARG A 96 -19.23 -22.01 -13.05
N ALA A 97 -19.72 -22.50 -11.91
CA ALA A 97 -19.53 -23.87 -11.50
C ALA A 97 -20.36 -24.71 -12.48
N ILE A 98 -19.83 -24.93 -13.69
CA ILE A 98 -20.26 -26.05 -14.51
C ILE A 98 -19.74 -27.28 -13.79
N ALA A 99 -20.55 -27.71 -12.82
CA ALA A 99 -20.56 -29.06 -12.33
C ALA A 99 -20.68 -29.98 -13.55
N ARG A 100 -19.55 -30.52 -14.01
CA ARG A 100 -19.56 -31.81 -14.69
C ARG A 100 -19.63 -32.86 -13.60
N SER A 101 -20.84 -33.07 -13.09
CA SER A 101 -21.20 -34.31 -12.43
C SER A 101 -21.09 -35.43 -13.46
N SER A 102 -19.91 -36.03 -13.55
CA SER A 102 -19.77 -37.37 -14.10
C SER A 102 -19.64 -38.31 -12.91
N LEU A 103 -20.77 -38.67 -12.30
CA LEU A 103 -20.84 -39.92 -11.57
C LEU A 103 -21.15 -41.01 -12.61
N PRO A 104 -20.25 -41.97 -12.87
CA PRO A 104 -20.64 -43.19 -13.54
C PRO A 104 -21.52 -43.98 -12.56
N CYS A 105 -22.78 -44.13 -12.93
CA CYS A 105 -23.72 -45.06 -12.32
C CYS A 105 -23.10 -46.47 -12.38
N MET A 106 -22.56 -46.97 -11.26
CA MET A 106 -22.24 -48.39 -11.14
C MET A 106 -23.56 -49.15 -11.12
N LYS A 107 -23.85 -49.74 -12.27
CA LYS A 107 -24.98 -50.63 -12.51
C LYS A 107 -24.85 -51.83 -11.59
N THR A 108 -25.63 -51.83 -10.52
CA THR A 108 -26.01 -53.05 -9.80
C THR A 108 -26.73 -53.98 -10.77
N ARG A 109 -26.29 -55.23 -10.83
CA ARG A 109 -27.04 -56.39 -11.35
C ARG A 109 -26.35 -57.69 -10.89
N PRO A 110 -27.10 -58.79 -10.85
CA PRO A 110 -27.55 -59.47 -9.64
C PRO A 110 -26.58 -60.54 -9.12
#